data_AF-A0A6C0HE39-F1
#
_entry.id   AF-A0A6C0HE39-F1
#
_cell.length_a   1.000
_cell.length_b   1.000
_cell.length_c   1.000
_cell.angle_alpha   90.00
_cell.angle_beta   90.00
_cell.angle_gamma   90.00
#
_symmetry.space_group_name_H-M   'P 1'
#
loop_
_entity.id
_entity.type
_entity.pdbx_description
1 polymer ?
#
loop_
_entity_poly.entity_id
_entity_poly.type
_entity_poly.pdbx_seq_one_letter_code
_entity_poly.pdbx_strand_id
1 'polypeptide(L)'
;MDTTSTYSNNSKNVCICTTISIILILVFVISPLNKYFIASFFGKVAALLILAYALYQNYNNTENLSKTTSTYLFRGEWSPIKTNILCGYTFSFFILLLFFSLLKNMLL
;
A
#
# COMPACT_ATOMS: atom_id res chain seq x y z
N MET A 1 -22.92 1.38 -11.84
CA MET A 1 -22.17 1.52 -10.57
C MET A 1 -21.11 2.58 -10.79
N ASP A 2 -21.10 3.64 -10.00
CA ASP A 2 -20.15 4.76 -10.19
C ASP A 2 -18.72 4.32 -9.89
N THR A 3 -17.84 4.47 -10.88
CA THR A 3 -16.42 4.09 -10.84
C THR A 3 -15.66 4.73 -9.67
N THR A 4 -16.08 5.93 -9.27
CA THR A 4 -15.56 6.68 -8.12
C THR A 4 -15.92 6.02 -6.79
N SER A 5 -17.13 5.47 -6.65
CA SER A 5 -17.59 4.78 -5.45
C SER A 5 -16.85 3.47 -5.22
N THR A 6 -16.63 2.69 -6.28
CA THR A 6 -15.84 1.44 -6.24
C THR A 6 -14.39 1.73 -5.92
N TYR A 7 -13.79 2.74 -6.55
CA TYR A 7 -12.43 3.18 -6.24
C TYR A 7 -12.28 3.61 -4.76
N SER A 8 -13.23 4.37 -4.23
CA SER A 8 -13.23 4.80 -2.83
C SER A 8 -13.26 3.61 -1.86
N ASN A 9 -14.14 2.63 -2.09
CA ASN A 9 -14.19 1.44 -1.24
C ASN A 9 -12.93 0.58 -1.33
N ASN A 10 -12.38 0.40 -2.54
CA ASN A 10 -11.15 -0.38 -2.70
C ASN A 10 -9.95 0.33 -2.05
N SER A 11 -9.87 1.66 -2.17
CA SER A 11 -8.82 2.47 -1.52
C SER A 11 -8.88 2.40 0.00
N LYS A 12 -10.09 2.37 0.59
CA LYS A 12 -10.27 2.14 2.02
C LYS A 12 -9.68 0.79 2.44
N ASN A 13 -9.93 -0.27 1.68
CA ASN A 13 -9.40 -1.60 1.98
C ASN A 13 -7.85 -1.60 1.96
N VAL A 14 -7.24 -0.98 0.94
CA VAL A 14 -5.78 -0.82 0.86
C VAL A 14 -5.24 -0.07 2.10
N CYS A 15 -5.89 1.03 2.50
CA CYS A 15 -5.50 1.81 3.66
C CYS A 15 -5.56 0.98 4.95
N ILE A 16 -6.61 0.17 5.13
CA ILE A 16 -6.75 -0.74 6.26
C ILE A 16 -5.63 -1.79 6.25
N CYS A 17 -5.36 -2.44 5.11
CA CYS A 17 -4.26 -3.39 4.97
C CYS A 17 -2.91 -2.75 5.33
N THR A 18 -2.67 -1.53 4.83
CA THR A 18 -1.43 -0.79 5.11
C THR A 18 -1.31 -0.43 6.59
N THR A 19 -2.41 -0.02 7.23
CA THR A 19 -2.44 0.28 8.68
C THR A 19 -2.16 -0.97 9.51
N ILE A 20 -2.76 -2.10 9.16
CA ILE A 20 -2.49 -3.39 9.82
C ILE A 20 -1.02 -3.77 9.66
N SER A 21 -0.45 -3.62 8.46
CA SER A 21 0.98 -3.85 8.23
C SER A 21 1.86 -2.97 9.11
N ILE A 22 1.54 -1.68 9.23
CA ILE A 22 2.30 -0.76 10.11
C ILE A 22 2.24 -1.23 11.56
N ILE A 23 1.07 -1.64 12.06
CA ILE A 23 0.93 -2.17 13.42
C ILE A 23 1.79 -3.43 13.61
N LEU A 24 1.74 -4.37 12.66
CA LEU A 24 2.58 -5.57 12.69
C LEU A 24 4.07 -5.22 12.70
N ILE A 25 4.50 -4.24 11.90
CA ILE A 25 5.87 -3.74 11.90
C ILE A 25 6.25 -3.20 13.29
N LEU A 26 5.43 -2.36 13.91
CA LEU A 26 5.72 -1.83 15.24
C LEU A 26 5.87 -2.95 16.28
N VAL A 27 5.01 -3.97 16.24
CA VAL A 27 5.01 -5.08 17.20
C VAL A 27 6.19 -6.03 17.00
N PHE A 28 6.50 -6.40 15.76
CA PHE A 28 7.48 -7.44 15.45
C PHE A 28 8.89 -6.90 15.11
N VAL A 29 9.03 -5.62 14.75
CA VAL A 29 10.32 -5.01 14.43
C VAL A 29 10.84 -4.17 15.58
N ILE A 30 10.00 -3.31 16.18
CA ILE A 30 10.44 -2.32 17.18
C ILE A 30 10.32 -2.87 18.61
N SER A 31 9.28 -3.65 18.89
CA SER A 31 9.03 -4.17 20.23
C SER A 31 10.02 -5.29 20.63
N PRO A 32 10.18 -5.58 21.95
CA PRO A 32 11.06 -6.65 22.44
C PRO A 32 10.70 -8.04 21.90
N LEU A 33 9.53 -8.21 21.28
CA LEU A 33 9.17 -9.43 20.55
C LEU A 33 10.15 -9.78 19.43
N ASN A 34 10.92 -8.82 18.92
CA ASN A 34 11.99 -9.11 17.95
C ASN A 34 13.07 -10.05 18.53
N LYS A 35 13.17 -10.20 19.86
CA LYS A 35 14.09 -11.15 20.52
C LYS A 35 13.67 -12.62 20.31
N TYR A 36 12.39 -12.88 20.05
CA TYR A 36 11.90 -14.24 19.75
C TYR A 36 12.02 -14.50 18.25
N PHE A 37 13.14 -15.11 17.84
CA PHE A 37 13.51 -15.27 16.42
C PHE A 37 12.39 -15.83 15.54
N ILE A 38 11.75 -16.94 15.95
CA ILE A 38 10.69 -17.60 15.15
C ILE A 38 9.44 -16.72 15.03
N ALA A 39 8.95 -16.17 16.16
CA ALA A 39 7.75 -15.33 16.17
C ALA A 39 7.97 -14.02 15.41
N SER A 40 9.13 -13.40 15.58
CA SER A 40 9.56 -12.21 14.84
C SER A 40 9.63 -12.46 13.34
N PHE A 41 10.24 -13.58 12.92
CA PHE A 41 10.36 -13.95 11.52
C PHE A 41 8.99 -14.14 10.86
N PHE A 42 8.09 -14.93 11.47
CA PHE A 42 6.74 -15.13 10.95
C PHE A 42 5.94 -13.82 10.88
N GLY A 43 6.04 -12.96 11.90
CA GLY A 43 5.38 -11.65 11.91
C GLY A 43 5.85 -10.73 10.80
N LYS A 44 7.18 -10.67 10.55
CA LYS A 44 7.77 -9.90 9.46
C LYS A 44 7.36 -10.44 8.08
N VAL A 45 7.36 -11.75 7.89
CA VAL A 45 6.88 -12.38 6.64
C VAL A 45 5.40 -12.08 6.39
N ALA A 46 4.56 -12.19 7.42
CA ALA A 46 3.14 -11.83 7.30
C ALA A 46 2.94 -10.36 6.93
N ALA A 47 3.69 -9.44 7.57
CA ALA A 47 3.65 -8.02 7.24
C ALA A 47 4.10 -7.74 5.80
N LEU A 48 5.14 -8.43 5.31
CA LEU A 48 5.60 -8.34 3.91
C LEU A 48 4.52 -8.79 2.93
N LEU A 49 3.85 -9.92 3.19
CA LEU A 49 2.78 -10.42 2.32
C LEU A 49 1.60 -9.43 2.25
N ILE A 50 1.21 -8.85 3.39
CA ILE A 50 0.14 -7.86 3.44
C ILE A 50 0.55 -6.57 2.71
N LEU A 51 1.79 -6.10 2.86
CA LEU A 51 2.29 -4.94 2.13
C LEU A 51 2.36 -5.19 0.62
N ALA A 52 2.81 -6.36 0.20
CA ALA A 52 2.83 -6.74 -1.22
C ALA A 52 1.41 -6.77 -1.81
N TYR A 53 0.46 -7.35 -1.08
CA TYR A 53 -0.95 -7.34 -1.46
C TYR A 53 -1.52 -5.92 -1.54
N ALA A 54 -1.25 -5.07 -0.54
CA ALA A 54 -1.69 -3.68 -0.51
C ALA A 54 -1.11 -2.89 -1.68
N LEU A 55 0.17 -3.08 -1.99
CA LEU A 55 0.84 -2.45 -3.13
C LEU A 55 0.17 -2.84 -4.46
N TYR A 56 -0.03 -4.14 -4.67
CA TYR A 56 -0.65 -4.67 -5.89
C TYR A 56 -2.08 -4.11 -6.06
N GLN A 57 -2.89 -4.15 -5.00
CA GLN A 57 -4.25 -3.63 -5.03
C GLN A 57 -4.28 -2.12 -5.27
N ASN A 58 -3.44 -1.35 -4.59
CA ASN A 58 -3.41 0.11 -4.78
C ASN A 58 -3.04 0.48 -6.22
N TYR A 59 -2.02 -0.18 -6.77
CA TYR A 59 -1.57 0.02 -8.14
C TYR A 59 -2.69 -0.31 -9.14
N ASN A 60 -3.30 -1.50 -9.05
CA ASN A 60 -4.38 -1.90 -9.95
C ASN A 60 -5.60 -0.98 -9.87
N ASN A 61 -6.00 -0.56 -8.65
CA ASN A 61 -7.12 0.36 -8.49
C ASN A 61 -6.83 1.74 -9.09
N THR A 62 -5.61 2.24 -8.92
CA THR A 62 -5.16 3.52 -9.49
C THR A 62 -5.08 3.45 -11.01
N GLU A 63 -4.53 2.37 -11.57
CA GLU A 63 -4.44 2.14 -13.00
C GLU A 63 -5.83 1.97 -13.64
N ASN A 64 -6.72 1.18 -13.03
CA ASN A 64 -8.09 1.04 -13.48
C ASN A 64 -8.84 2.37 -13.46
N LEU A 65 -8.65 3.19 -12.41
CA LEU A 65 -9.24 4.52 -12.36
C LEU A 65 -8.75 5.38 -13.53
N SER A 66 -7.43 5.39 -13.81
CA SER A 66 -6.86 6.15 -14.94
C SER A 66 -7.41 5.69 -16.29
N LYS A 67 -7.49 4.37 -16.52
CA LYS A 67 -7.99 3.79 -17.78
C LYS A 67 -9.49 4.06 -17.97
N THR A 68 -10.31 3.79 -16.97
CA THR A 68 -11.77 3.94 -17.08
C THR A 68 -12.19 5.40 -17.21
N THR A 69 -11.43 6.33 -16.62
CA THR A 69 -11.69 7.78 -16.76
C THR A 69 -10.94 8.42 -17.93
N SER A 70 -10.20 7.63 -18.74
CA SER A 70 -9.36 8.10 -19.86
C SER A 70 -8.50 9.32 -19.49
N THR A 71 -8.05 9.36 -18.24
CA THR A 71 -7.41 10.53 -17.64
C THR A 71 -5.91 10.35 -17.64
N TYR A 72 -5.22 11.22 -18.37
CA TYR A 72 -3.77 11.31 -18.41
C TYR A 72 -3.30 12.39 -17.43
N LEU A 73 -2.36 12.06 -16.54
CA LEU A 73 -1.88 12.98 -15.49
C LEU A 73 -1.39 14.33 -16.04
N PHE A 74 -0.66 14.31 -17.17
CA PHE A 74 0.02 15.49 -17.73
C PHE A 74 -0.70 16.14 -18.93
N ARG A 75 -1.94 15.76 -19.24
CA ARG A 75 -2.70 16.35 -20.37
C ARG A 75 -4.06 16.87 -19.95
N GLY A 76 -4.43 18.06 -20.43
CA GLY A 76 -5.74 18.68 -20.17
C GLY A 76 -5.86 19.31 -18.78
N GLU A 77 -7.04 19.83 -18.45
CA GLU A 77 -7.30 20.55 -17.21
C GLU A 77 -7.18 19.68 -15.96
N TRP A 78 -6.85 20.31 -14.83
CA TRP A 78 -6.72 19.61 -13.56
C TRP A 78 -8.10 19.21 -13.03
N SER A 79 -8.25 17.96 -12.60
CA SER A 79 -9.51 17.44 -12.07
C SER A 79 -9.29 16.66 -10.78
N PRO A 80 -10.31 16.52 -9.91
CA PRO A 80 -10.20 15.71 -8.69
C PRO A 80 -9.75 14.26 -8.94
N ILE A 81 -10.11 13.71 -10.10
CA ILE A 81 -9.71 12.35 -10.52
C ILE A 81 -8.19 12.28 -10.72
N LYS A 82 -7.57 13.30 -11.33
CA LYS A 82 -6.10 13.37 -11.48
C LYS A 82 -5.39 13.42 -10.14
N THR A 83 -5.91 14.22 -9.21
CA THR A 83 -5.38 14.26 -7.84
C THR A 83 -5.42 12.87 -7.20
N ASN A 84 -6.54 12.15 -7.34
CA ASN A 84 -6.67 10.80 -6.79
C ASN A 84 -5.70 9.80 -7.43
N ILE A 85 -5.50 9.87 -8.75
CA ILE A 85 -4.54 9.03 -9.47
C ILE A 85 -3.11 9.33 -9.00
N LEU A 86 -2.75 10.61 -8.89
CA LEU A 86 -1.42 11.03 -8.41
C LEU A 86 -1.19 10.54 -6.99
N CYS A 87 -2.15 10.78 -6.08
CA CYS A 87 -2.09 10.29 -4.71
C CYS A 87 -1.99 8.77 -4.65
N GLY A 88 -2.70 8.04 -5.50
CA GLY A 88 -2.60 6.58 -5.60
C GLY A 88 -1.18 6.13 -5.92
N TYR A 89 -0.54 6.69 -6.94
CA TYR A 89 0.85 6.37 -7.26
C TYR A 89 1.84 6.77 -6.17
N THR A 90 1.67 7.96 -5.58
CA THR A 90 2.49 8.41 -4.44
C THR A 90 2.35 7.46 -3.24
N PHE A 91 1.14 6.98 -2.96
CA PHE A 91 0.91 6.03 -1.87
C PHE A 91 1.55 4.67 -2.14
N SER A 92 1.47 4.15 -3.37
CA SER A 92 2.19 2.95 -3.78
C SER A 92 3.70 3.08 -3.57
N PHE A 93 4.28 4.24 -3.87
CA PHE A 93 5.70 4.51 -3.62
C PHE A 93 6.06 4.41 -2.12
N PHE A 94 5.23 4.96 -1.23
CA PHE A 94 5.44 4.82 0.22
C PHE A 94 5.30 3.37 0.71
N ILE A 95 4.30 2.61 0.21
CA ILE A 95 4.15 1.19 0.53
C ILE A 95 5.41 0.41 0.08
N LEU A 96 5.94 0.73 -1.10
CA LEU A 96 7.16 0.12 -1.63
C LEU A 96 8.39 0.44 -0.76
N LEU A 97 8.54 1.68 -0.28
CA LEU A 97 9.59 2.05 0.68
C LEU A 97 9.48 1.25 1.99
N LEU A 98 8.27 1.11 2.53
CA LEU A 98 8.03 0.30 3.73
C LEU A 98 8.38 -1.17 3.51
N PHE A 99 8.01 -1.71 2.35
CA PHE A 99 8.33 -3.08 1.97
C PHE A 99 9.86 -3.32 1.92
N PHE A 100 10.61 -2.44 1.26
CA PHE A 100 12.08 -2.54 1.22
C PHE A 100 12.74 -2.35 2.58
N SER A 101 12.21 -1.44 3.41
CA SER A 101 12.70 -1.23 4.78
C SER A 101 12.56 -2.51 5.63
N LEU A 102 11.40 -3.17 5.54
CA LEU A 102 11.12 -4.41 6.25
C LEU A 102 11.98 -5.57 5.73
N LEU A 103 12.15 -5.69 4.41
CA LEU A 103 13.06 -6.68 3.80
C LEU A 103 14.50 -6.50 4.28
N LYS A 104 15.00 -5.26 4.29
CA LYS A 104 16.34 -4.95 4.78
C LYS A 104 16.52 -5.38 6.24
N ASN A 105 15.53 -5.10 7.09
CA ASN A 105 15.57 -5.52 8.50
C ASN A 105 15.52 -7.04 8.71
N MET A 106 15.00 -7.79 7.73
CA MET A 106 14.95 -9.25 7.82
C MET A 106 16.24 -9.92 7.33
N LEU A 107 16.95 -9.29 6.38
CA LEU A 107 18.18 -9.81 5.78
C LEU A 107 19.46 -9.38 6.51
N LEU A 108 19.42 -8.31 7.30
CA LEU A 108 20.56 -7.62 7.92
C LEU A 108 20.37 -7.53 9.43
#